data_AF-D3ARE8-F1
#
_entry.id   AF-D3ARE8-F1
#
_cell.length_a   1.000
_cell.length_b   1.000
_cell.length_c   1.000
_cell.angle_alpha   90.00
_cell.angle_beta   90.00
_cell.angle_gamma   90.00
#
_symmetry.space_group_name_H-M   'P 1'
#
loop_
_entity.id
_entity.type
_entity.pdbx_description
1 polymer ?
#
loop_
_entity_poly.entity_id
_entity_poly.type
_entity_poly.pdbx_seq_one_letter_code
_entity_poly.pdbx_strand_id
1 'polypeptide(L)'
;MAIAKKHKRSLIYGDSTYYWWVKRDDDYDRPVLHIASEDKGLIVLYPTEQHGERRYLVSIGRVFKNRTTSGCWQRYRIPKLDTGREPDAGQDTEKADEPVMEAFPVTPGFVASLLGWCLDEGDAESVTWNGRDIWL
;
A
#
# COMPACT_ATOMS: atom_id res chain seq x y z
N MET A 1 -15.08 0.49 -12.95
CA MET A 1 -14.04 0.10 -13.95
C MET A 1 -13.18 -0.98 -13.29
N ALA A 2 -13.07 -2.20 -13.84
CA ALA A 2 -12.39 -3.29 -13.15
C ALA A 2 -10.85 -3.19 -13.18
N ILE A 3 -10.19 -3.73 -12.16
CA ILE A 3 -8.73 -3.88 -12.09
C ILE A 3 -8.26 -5.16 -12.79
N ALA A 4 -7.14 -5.07 -13.52
CA ALA A 4 -6.54 -6.25 -14.16
C ALA A 4 -5.94 -7.18 -13.10
N LYS A 5 -6.35 -8.44 -13.07
CA LYS A 5 -6.00 -9.41 -12.01
C LYS A 5 -4.62 -10.08 -12.16
N LYS A 6 -4.02 -10.02 -13.35
CA LYS A 6 -2.74 -10.67 -13.66
C LYS A 6 -1.60 -10.11 -12.77
N HIS A 7 -0.78 -10.99 -12.20
CA HIS A 7 0.38 -10.71 -11.33
C HIS A 7 0.05 -9.89 -10.06
N LYS A 8 -1.18 -10.00 -9.55
CA LYS A 8 -1.59 -9.33 -8.31
C LYS A 8 -2.06 -10.35 -7.31
N ARG A 9 -1.69 -10.12 -6.05
CA ARG A 9 -2.24 -10.87 -4.92
C ARG A 9 -3.57 -10.25 -4.55
N SER A 10 -4.52 -11.08 -4.11
CA SER A 10 -5.81 -10.61 -3.62
C SER A 10 -5.85 -10.72 -2.10
N LEU A 11 -6.60 -9.83 -1.47
CA LEU A 11 -6.88 -9.82 -0.04
C LEU A 11 -8.32 -9.38 0.16
N ILE A 12 -9.08 -10.16 0.92
CA ILE A 12 -10.43 -9.79 1.33
C ILE A 12 -10.30 -9.05 2.66
N TYR A 13 -10.85 -7.84 2.73
CA TYR A 13 -10.86 -7.01 3.94
C TYR A 13 -12.27 -6.47 4.15
N GLY A 14 -12.92 -6.87 5.24
CA GLY A 14 -14.37 -6.72 5.39
C GLY A 14 -15.12 -7.43 4.26
N ASP A 15 -16.06 -6.73 3.62
CA ASP A 15 -16.86 -7.22 2.50
C ASP A 15 -16.26 -6.89 1.11
N SER A 16 -15.06 -6.29 1.08
CA SER A 16 -14.44 -5.79 -0.15
C SER A 16 -13.19 -6.58 -0.55
N THR A 17 -13.03 -6.78 -1.86
CA THR A 17 -11.83 -7.40 -2.42
C THR A 17 -10.83 -6.32 -2.84
N TYR A 18 -9.60 -6.47 -2.34
CA TYR A 18 -8.47 -5.64 -2.68
C TYR A 18 -7.41 -6.45 -3.41
N TYR A 19 -6.68 -5.78 -4.28
CA TYR A 19 -5.56 -6.33 -5.02
C TYR A 19 -4.30 -5.55 -4.69
N TRP A 20 -3.20 -6.26 -4.48
CA TRP A 20 -1.93 -5.66 -4.15
C TRP A 20 -0.76 -6.30 -4.90
N TRP A 21 0.25 -5.51 -5.18
CA TRP A 21 1.47 -5.92 -5.88
C TRP A 21 2.60 -4.95 -5.56
N VAL A 22 3.84 -5.41 -5.70
CA VAL A 22 5.03 -4.56 -5.57
C VAL A 22 5.64 -4.40 -6.95
N LYS A 23 5.94 -3.16 -7.35
CA LYS A 23 6.71 -2.86 -8.57
C LYS A 23 7.65 -1.69 -8.32
N ARG A 24 8.76 -1.62 -9.05
CA ARG A 24 9.51 -0.37 -9.20
C ARG A 24 8.71 0.55 -10.13
N ASP A 25 8.62 1.81 -9.79
CA ASP A 25 7.82 2.81 -10.50
C ASP A 25 8.76 3.94 -10.94
N ASP A 26 8.50 4.60 -12.07
CA ASP A 26 9.43 5.62 -12.61
C ASP A 26 9.53 6.84 -11.67
N ASP A 27 8.45 7.13 -10.94
CA ASP A 27 8.41 8.17 -9.91
C ASP A 27 9.23 7.84 -8.65
N TYR A 28 9.67 6.59 -8.48
CA TYR A 28 10.36 6.12 -7.28
C TYR A 28 11.56 5.24 -7.60
N ASP A 29 12.75 5.64 -7.13
CA ASP A 29 14.00 4.84 -7.23
C ASP A 29 13.97 3.53 -6.40
N ARG A 30 12.84 3.22 -5.75
CA ARG A 30 12.65 2.09 -4.85
C ARG A 30 11.34 1.35 -5.19
N PRO A 31 11.20 0.08 -4.78
CA PRO A 31 9.95 -0.64 -4.97
C PRO A 31 8.78 0.08 -4.26
N VAL A 32 7.59 -0.06 -4.81
CA VAL A 32 6.38 0.58 -4.31
C VAL A 32 5.30 -0.48 -4.21
N LEU A 33 4.77 -0.65 -3.01
CA LEU A 33 3.58 -1.45 -2.76
C LEU A 33 2.36 -0.68 -3.25
N HIS A 34 1.66 -1.27 -4.21
CA HIS A 34 0.41 -0.79 -4.74
C HIS A 34 -0.72 -1.58 -4.12
N ILE A 35 -1.77 -0.91 -3.65
CA ILE A 35 -3.00 -1.54 -3.18
C ILE A 35 -4.18 -0.83 -3.82
N ALA A 36 -5.12 -1.59 -4.36
CA ALA A 36 -6.30 -1.05 -5.02
C ALA A 36 -7.54 -1.91 -4.78
N SER A 37 -8.68 -1.26 -4.56
CA SER A 37 -9.99 -1.93 -4.57
C SER A 37 -10.39 -2.38 -5.98
N GLU A 38 -11.26 -3.38 -6.11
CA GLU A 38 -11.72 -3.88 -7.42
C GLU A 38 -12.34 -2.78 -8.30
N ASP A 39 -13.14 -1.87 -7.71
CA ASP A 39 -13.74 -0.73 -8.42
C ASP A 39 -12.77 0.44 -8.65
N LYS A 40 -11.54 0.36 -8.11
CA LYS A 40 -10.55 1.44 -8.12
C LYS A 40 -11.01 2.71 -7.35
N GLY A 41 -11.98 2.57 -6.46
CA GLY A 41 -12.39 3.61 -5.51
C GLY A 41 -11.23 3.97 -4.56
N LEU A 42 -10.62 2.96 -3.94
CA LEU A 42 -9.36 3.10 -3.19
C LEU A 42 -8.20 2.70 -4.10
N ILE A 43 -7.19 3.57 -4.19
CA ILE A 43 -5.88 3.26 -4.78
C ILE A 43 -4.82 3.97 -3.94
N VAL A 44 -3.90 3.21 -3.37
CA VAL A 44 -2.83 3.72 -2.53
C VAL A 44 -1.48 3.13 -2.92
N LEU A 45 -0.44 3.96 -2.77
CA LEU A 45 0.94 3.64 -3.05
C LEU A 45 1.75 3.82 -1.77
N TYR A 46 2.49 2.79 -1.39
CA TYR A 46 3.41 2.81 -0.27
C TYR A 46 4.82 2.52 -0.79
N PRO A 47 5.67 3.55 -0.96
CA PRO A 47 7.07 3.33 -1.28
C PRO A 47 7.70 2.48 -0.19
N THR A 48 8.34 1.37 -0.57
CA THR A 48 9.04 0.52 0.40
C THR A 48 10.34 1.20 0.83
N GLU A 49 11.02 0.66 1.83
CA GLU A 49 12.36 1.15 2.24
C GLU A 49 12.35 2.62 2.73
N GLN A 50 11.25 3.03 3.36
CA GLN A 50 11.20 4.32 4.06
C GLN A 50 11.92 4.21 5.40
N HIS A 51 13.10 4.80 5.49
CA HIS A 51 13.89 4.86 6.71
C HIS A 51 13.44 6.02 7.61
N GLY A 52 13.41 5.80 8.92
CA GLY A 52 13.10 6.82 9.94
C GLY A 52 11.63 6.91 10.37
N GLU A 53 11.31 7.98 11.09
CA GLU A 53 9.99 8.28 11.68
C GLU A 53 9.01 8.94 10.69
N ARG A 54 9.46 9.19 9.46
CA ARG A 54 8.74 9.99 8.44
C ARG A 54 8.26 9.13 7.28
N ARG A 55 7.44 8.14 7.60
CA ARG A 55 6.79 7.28 6.60
C ARG A 55 5.57 7.98 6.03
N TYR A 56 5.34 7.81 4.74
CA TYR A 56 4.17 8.33 4.06
C TYR A 56 3.56 7.28 3.13
N LEU A 57 2.30 7.55 2.77
CA LEU A 57 1.51 6.83 1.79
C LEU A 57 0.93 7.84 0.81
N VAL A 58 0.82 7.45 -0.45
CA VAL A 58 0.16 8.27 -1.47
C VAL A 58 -1.21 7.69 -1.77
N SER A 59 -2.26 8.50 -1.67
CA SER A 59 -3.59 8.15 -2.16
C SER A 59 -3.80 8.79 -3.53
N ILE A 60 -4.27 7.99 -4.48
CA ILE A 60 -4.64 8.42 -5.84
C ILE A 60 -6.06 7.96 -6.22
N GLY A 61 -6.70 7.19 -5.33
CA GLY A 61 -8.10 6.78 -5.49
C GLY A 61 -9.07 7.93 -5.26
N ARG A 62 -10.36 7.66 -5.47
CA ARG A 62 -11.49 8.57 -5.19
C ARG A 62 -11.95 8.52 -3.74
N VAL A 63 -11.51 7.51 -2.98
CA VAL A 63 -11.88 7.27 -1.59
C VAL A 63 -10.62 7.08 -0.77
N PHE A 64 -10.52 7.78 0.37
CA PHE A 64 -9.46 7.64 1.36
C PHE A 64 -9.98 8.12 2.72
N LYS A 65 -9.64 7.43 3.82
CA LYS A 65 -10.13 7.74 5.17
C LYS A 65 -11.66 7.88 5.25
N ASN A 66 -12.36 6.97 4.55
CA ASN A 66 -13.82 6.99 4.37
C ASN A 66 -14.40 8.31 3.81
N ARG A 67 -13.58 9.11 3.11
CA ARG A 67 -13.98 10.39 2.50
C ARG A 67 -13.73 10.36 0.99
N THR A 68 -14.55 11.11 0.26
CA THR A 68 -14.30 11.35 -1.16
C THR A 68 -13.11 12.30 -1.31
N THR A 69 -12.12 11.88 -2.09
CA THR A 69 -10.94 12.69 -2.42
C THR A 69 -11.11 13.30 -3.80
N SER A 70 -10.23 14.25 -4.12
CA SER A 70 -10.16 14.89 -5.45
C SER A 70 -9.75 13.93 -6.57
N GLY A 71 -9.35 12.69 -6.26
CA GLY A 71 -8.73 11.76 -7.21
C GLY A 71 -7.34 12.19 -7.70
N CYS A 72 -6.75 13.21 -7.05
CA CYS A 72 -5.39 13.68 -7.31
C CYS A 72 -4.40 12.98 -6.37
N TRP A 73 -3.12 13.04 -6.71
CA TRP A 73 -2.06 12.51 -5.86
C TRP A 73 -1.95 13.30 -4.57
N GLN A 74 -2.26 12.65 -3.45
CA GLN A 74 -2.16 13.24 -2.12
C GLN A 74 -1.29 12.36 -1.24
N ARG A 75 -0.32 12.96 -0.55
CA ARG A 75 0.59 12.26 0.36
C ARG A 75 0.08 12.43 1.78
N TYR A 76 0.11 11.36 2.55
CA TYR A 76 -0.31 11.34 3.94
C TYR A 76 0.76 10.68 4.79
N ARG A 77 1.04 11.28 5.96
CA ARG A 77 1.94 10.67 6.93
C ARG A 77 1.28 9.44 7.53
N ILE A 78 2.02 8.34 7.59
CA ILE A 78 1.52 7.11 8.19
C ILE A 78 2.14 6.91 9.58
N PRO A 79 1.37 6.41 10.56
CA PRO A 79 1.92 5.98 11.83
C PRO A 79 2.80 4.73 11.63
N LYS A 80 3.56 4.38 12.67
CA LYS A 80 4.27 3.10 12.71
C LYS A 80 3.24 1.96 12.80
N LEU A 81 2.88 1.41 11.65
CA LEU A 81 2.03 0.22 11.56
C LEU A 81 2.82 -1.01 11.99
N ASP A 82 2.16 -1.89 12.74
CA ASP A 82 2.71 -3.20 13.07
C ASP A 82 2.78 -4.04 11.78
N THR A 83 4.00 -4.37 11.37
CA THR A 83 4.23 -5.50 10.46
C THR A 83 3.88 -6.74 11.26
N GLY A 84 2.60 -7.12 11.18
CA GLY A 84 2.01 -8.19 11.99
C GLY A 84 2.98 -9.36 12.15
N ARG A 85 3.19 -9.76 13.41
CA ARG A 85 3.95 -10.95 13.81
C ARG A 85 3.75 -12.06 12.80
N GLU A 86 4.84 -12.51 12.18
CA GLU A 86 4.85 -13.64 11.27
C GLU A 86 4.06 -14.80 11.91
N PRO A 87 3.01 -15.35 11.27
CA PRO A 87 2.51 -16.63 11.72
C PRO A 87 3.66 -17.63 11.53
N ASP A 88 4.07 -18.28 12.62
CA ASP A 88 5.04 -19.38 12.63
C ASP A 88 4.89 -20.21 11.36
N ALA A 89 5.93 -20.19 10.53
CA ALA A 89 5.93 -20.74 9.18
C ALA A 89 5.59 -22.23 9.20
N GLY A 90 4.34 -22.51 8.84
CA GLY A 90 3.82 -23.85 8.65
C GLY A 90 2.75 -23.86 7.59
N GLN A 91 3.06 -23.37 6.38
CA GLN A 91 2.24 -23.67 5.21
C GLN A 91 3.08 -23.71 3.94
N ASP A 92 3.29 -24.95 3.52
CA ASP A 92 3.72 -25.39 2.19
C ASP A 92 2.90 -24.65 1.12
N THR A 93 3.57 -23.97 0.20
CA THR A 93 2.95 -23.48 -1.04
C THR A 93 3.86 -23.86 -2.20
N GLU A 94 3.32 -24.80 -2.95
CA GLU A 94 3.81 -25.34 -4.21
C GLU A 94 4.24 -24.23 -5.18
N LYS A 95 5.41 -24.45 -5.79
CA LYS A 95 6.10 -23.53 -6.69
C LYS A 95 5.22 -23.11 -7.89
N ALA A 96 4.91 -21.83 -7.98
CA ALA A 96 4.64 -21.16 -9.24
C ALA A 96 5.83 -20.28 -9.59
N ASP A 97 6.35 -20.47 -10.80
CA ASP A 97 7.38 -19.69 -11.48
C ASP A 97 7.04 -18.19 -11.44
N GLU A 98 7.72 -17.38 -10.60
CA GLU A 98 7.49 -15.93 -10.51
C GLU A 98 8.80 -15.13 -10.28
N PRO A 99 8.88 -13.91 -10.87
CA PRO A 99 10.10 -13.16 -11.04
C PRO A 99 10.65 -12.59 -9.72
N VAL A 100 11.98 -12.41 -9.71
CA VAL A 100 12.83 -11.90 -8.63
C VAL A 100 12.17 -10.75 -7.85
N MET A 101 11.63 -11.08 -6.68
CA MET A 101 11.05 -10.16 -5.70
C MET A 101 12.10 -9.95 -4.61
N GLU A 102 13.10 -9.11 -4.88
CA GLU A 102 14.16 -8.80 -3.91
C GLU A 102 13.61 -7.95 -2.74
N ALA A 103 13.54 -8.61 -1.58
CA ALA A 103 13.84 -8.12 -0.24
C ALA A 103 13.04 -6.95 0.37
N PHE A 104 11.74 -6.81 0.10
CA PHE A 104 10.83 -6.23 1.10
C PHE A 104 9.74 -7.26 1.43
N PRO A 105 9.71 -7.85 2.63
CA PRO A 105 8.67 -8.82 3.00
C PRO A 105 7.36 -8.08 3.26
N VAL A 106 6.70 -7.61 2.19
CA VAL A 106 5.33 -7.13 2.27
C VAL A 106 4.44 -8.34 2.53
N THR A 107 4.03 -8.50 3.78
CA THR A 107 3.13 -9.57 4.21
C THR A 107 1.66 -9.17 3.99
N PRO A 108 0.75 -10.13 3.76
CA PRO A 108 -0.69 -9.84 3.72
C PRO A 108 -1.18 -9.20 5.03
N GLY A 109 -0.57 -9.53 6.18
CA GLY A 109 -0.85 -8.88 7.46
C GLY A 109 -0.53 -7.39 7.46
N PHE A 110 0.64 -6.99 6.91
CA PHE A 110 0.97 -5.57 6.74
C PHE A 110 -0.01 -4.86 5.80
N VAL A 111 -0.39 -5.51 4.69
CA VAL A 111 -1.39 -4.97 3.77
C VAL A 111 -2.74 -4.76 4.47
N ALA A 112 -3.17 -5.71 5.31
CA ALA A 112 -4.39 -5.58 6.09
C ALA A 112 -4.33 -4.42 7.10
N SER A 113 -3.20 -4.27 7.82
CA SER A 113 -2.99 -3.13 8.74
C SER A 113 -3.07 -1.79 8.00
N LEU A 114 -2.48 -1.72 6.80
CA LEU A 114 -2.47 -0.51 5.98
C LEU A 114 -3.85 -0.21 5.39
N LEU A 115 -4.60 -1.23 4.97
CA LEU A 115 -6.02 -1.10 4.58
C LEU A 115 -6.87 -0.58 5.74
N GLY A 116 -6.72 -1.16 6.94
CA GLY A 116 -7.43 -0.69 8.12
C GLY A 116 -7.18 0.78 8.40
N TRP A 117 -5.91 1.21 8.34
CA TRP A 117 -5.60 2.63 8.47
C TRP A 117 -6.17 3.48 7.32
N CYS A 118 -6.18 3.01 6.08
CA CYS A 118 -6.73 3.76 4.93
C CYS A 118 -8.26 3.90 4.94
N LEU A 119 -8.97 2.96 5.58
CA LEU A 119 -10.43 2.89 5.58
C LEU A 119 -11.06 3.39 6.88
N ASP A 120 -10.25 3.54 7.94
CA ASP A 120 -10.64 4.16 9.19
C ASP A 120 -11.12 5.61 9.01
N GLU A 121 -11.96 6.08 9.93
CA GLU A 121 -12.55 7.43 9.91
C GLU A 121 -11.65 8.52 10.53
N GLY A 122 -10.46 8.13 11.02
CA GLY A 122 -9.49 9.03 11.62
C GLY A 122 -8.86 10.01 10.63
N ASP A 123 -8.42 11.15 11.16
CA ASP A 123 -7.75 12.17 10.36
C ASP A 123 -6.36 11.69 9.89
N ALA A 124 -5.92 12.19 8.74
CA ALA A 124 -4.61 11.88 8.17
C ALA A 124 -3.88 13.18 7.84
N GLU A 125 -2.71 13.35 8.44
CA GLU A 125 -1.85 14.50 8.17
C GLU A 125 -1.37 14.48 6.72
N SER A 126 -1.87 15.43 5.91
CA SER A 126 -1.41 15.59 4.53
C SER A 126 -0.02 16.19 4.50
N VAL A 127 0.88 15.59 3.72
CA VAL A 127 2.26 16.06 3.55
C VAL A 127 2.37 16.81 2.23
N THR A 128 2.54 18.13 2.29
CA THR A 128 2.81 18.94 1.09
C THR A 128 4.27 18.81 0.69
N TRP A 129 4.52 18.35 -0.54
CA TRP A 129 5.87 18.33 -1.11
C TRP A 129 6.31 19.76 -1.41
N ASN A 130 7.24 20.30 -0.62
CA ASN A 130 7.73 21.67 -0.75
C ASN A 130 9.11 21.78 -1.44
N GLY A 131 9.60 20.71 -2.09
CA GLY A 131 10.89 20.70 -2.79
C GLY A 131 12.14 20.91 -1.90
N ARG A 132 11.98 21.27 -0.63
CA ARG A 132 13.03 21.39 0.40
C ARG A 132 13.15 20.16 1.29
N ASP A 133 12.08 19.40 1.44
CA ASP A 133 12.09 18.07 2.06
C ASP A 133 12.50 17.04 0.99
N ILE A 134 13.61 17.31 0.31
CA ILE A 134 14.23 16.38 -0.64
C ILE A 134 15.19 15.52 0.16
N TRP A 135 14.63 14.44 0.72
CA TRP A 135 15.34 13.45 1.53
C TRP A 135 15.71 13.92 2.94
N LEU A 136 15.88 12.90 3.80
CA LEU A 136 16.65 12.87 5.04
C LEU A 136 15.84 13.00 6.34
#